data_AF-A0A7K1YDG9-F1
#
_entry.id   AF-A0A7K1YDG9-F1
#
_cell.length_a   1.000
_cell.length_b   1.000
_cell.length_c   1.000
_cell.angle_alpha   90.00
_cell.angle_beta   90.00
_cell.angle_gamma   90.00
#
_symmetry.space_group_name_H-M   'P 1'
#
loop_
_entity.id
_entity.type
_entity.pdbx_description
1 polymer ?
#
loop_
_entity_poly.entity_id
_entity_poly.type
_entity_poly.pdbx_seq_one_letter_code
_entity_poly.pdbx_strand_id
1 'polypeptide(L)' 'MGKGDIKSKKGKITNGSFGKKRPHDKKKPATETEAGK' A
#
# COMPACT_ATOMS: atom_id res chain seq x y z
N MET A 1 -12.06 -2.89 -3.02
CA MET A 1 -11.36 -3.63 -1.95
C MET A 1 -11.90 -3.19 -0.60
N GLY A 2 -12.40 -4.15 0.19
CA GLY A 2 -13.04 -3.90 1.49
C GLY A 2 -12.04 -3.67 2.62
N LYS A 3 -12.56 -3.50 3.84
CA LYS A 3 -11.73 -3.38 5.06
C LYS A 3 -10.97 -4.69 5.37
N GLY A 4 -11.49 -5.85 4.96
CA GLY A 4 -10.84 -7.15 5.15
C GLY A 4 -9.66 -7.43 4.21
N ASP A 5 -9.47 -6.65 3.15
CA ASP A 5 -8.34 -6.86 2.24
C ASP A 5 -7.08 -6.18 2.76
N ILE A 6 -6.29 -6.90 3.55
CA ILE A 6 -5.07 -6.46 4.22
C ILE A 6 -4.01 -5.93 3.24
N LYS A 7 -4.02 -6.37 1.98
CA LYS A 7 -3.06 -5.90 0.98
C LYS A 7 -3.46 -4.54 0.41
N SER A 8 -4.74 -4.17 0.46
CA SER A 8 -5.25 -2.90 -0.03
C SER A 8 -4.91 -1.72 0.89
N LYS A 9 -4.94 -0.49 0.37
CA LYS A 9 -4.77 0.72 1.20
C LYS A 9 -5.81 0.77 2.31
N LYS A 10 -7.07 0.41 2.01
CA LYS A 10 -8.20 0.45 2.96
C LYS A 10 -8.05 -0.60 4.07
N GLY A 11 -7.64 -1.83 3.74
CA GLY A 11 -7.38 -2.86 4.76
C GLY A 11 -6.12 -2.59 5.58
N LYS A 12 -5.08 -1.98 5.00
CA LYS A 12 -3.91 -1.51 5.76
C LYS A 12 -4.27 -0.39 6.75
N ILE A 13 -5.22 0.48 6.41
CA ILE A 13 -5.73 1.51 7.34
C ILE A 13 -6.42 0.84 8.53
N THR A 14 -7.31 -0.13 8.27
CA THR A 14 -8.08 -0.78 9.35
C THR A 14 -7.23 -1.71 10.20
N ASN A 15 -6.21 -2.35 9.62
CA ASN A 15 -5.29 -3.22 10.35
C ASN A 15 -4.12 -2.47 11.01
N GLY A 16 -4.02 -1.15 10.83
CA GLY A 16 -2.93 -0.34 11.39
C GLY A 16 -1.54 -0.60 10.78
N SER A 17 -1.41 -1.44 9.75
CA SER A 17 -0.12 -1.81 9.15
C SER A 17 0.29 -0.88 8.00
N PHE A 18 1.59 -0.85 7.68
CA PHE A 18 2.15 -0.02 6.61
C PHE A 18 2.61 -0.86 5.40
N GLY A 19 3.10 -0.19 4.36
CA GLY A 19 3.82 -0.80 3.23
C GLY A 19 3.57 -0.05 1.93
N LYS A 20 3.90 -0.65 0.78
CA LYS A 20 3.88 0.05 -0.53
C LYS A 20 2.60 0.86 -0.81
N LYS A 21 1.42 0.31 -0.49
CA LYS A 21 0.12 0.98 -0.69
C LYS A 21 -0.29 1.96 0.43
N ARG A 22 0.35 1.92 1.61
CA ARG A 22 0.12 2.81 2.77
C ARG A 22 1.45 3.12 3.47
N PRO A 23 2.27 4.03 2.92
CA PRO A 23 3.56 4.39 3.52
C PRO A 23 3.39 5.25 4.78
N HIS A 24 4.37 5.19 5.68
CA HIS A 24 4.42 6.01 6.90
C HIS A 24 4.78 7.46 6.58
N ASP A 25 5.81 7.65 5.77
CA ASP A 25 6.24 8.96 5.30
C ASP A 25 5.70 9.19 3.89
N LYS A 26 5.37 10.45 3.55
CA LYS A 26 5.05 10.85 2.17
C LYS A 26 6.31 10.89 1.28
N LYS A 27 7.28 9.99 1.48
CA LYS A 27 8.35 9.81 0.50
C LYS A 27 7.71 9.32 -0.79
N LYS A 28 8.02 10.06 -1.87
CA LYS A 28 7.44 10.01 -3.21
C LYS A 28 7.11 8.57 -3.63
N PRO A 29 5.99 8.35 -4.35
CA PRO A 29 5.54 7.01 -4.67
C PRO A 29 6.69 6.23 -5.32
N ALA A 30 7.10 5.13 -4.70
CA ALA A 30 7.90 4.09 -5.36
C ALA A 30 7.00 3.37 -6.39
N THR A 31 6.48 4.12 -7.35
CA THR A 31 6.06 3.61 -8.64
C THR A 31 7.31 3.54 -9.49
N GLU A 32 8.20 2.61 -9.15
CA GLU A 32 9.26 2.15 -10.03
C GLU A 32 9.71 0.80 -9.48
N THR A 33 9.12 -0.25 -10.03
CA THR A 33 9.80 -1.50 -10.43
C THR A 33 8.77 -2.46 -11.03
N GLU A 34 8.91 -2.59 -12.35
CA GLU A 34 8.67 -3.76 -13.21
C GLU A 34 7.22 -4.23 -13.45
N ALA A 35 6.60 -3.62 -14.46
CA ALA A 35 5.81 -4.35 -15.45
C ALA A 35 6.36 -3.95 -16.83
N GLY A 36 7.40 -4.67 -17.25
CA GLY A 36 8.16 -4.39 -18.47
C GLY A 36 9.02 -5.58 -18.88
N LYS A 37 8.47 -6.80 -18.81
CA LYS A 37 8.74 -7.92 -19.72
C LYS A 37 7.68 -9.00 -19.52
#